data_AF-A0AAU1IGP4-F1
#
_entry.id   AF-A0AAU1IGP4-F1
#
_cell.length_a   1.000
_cell.length_b   1.000
_cell.length_c   1.000
_cell.angle_alpha   90.00
_cell.angle_beta   90.00
_cell.angle_gamma   90.00
#
_symmetry.space_group_name_H-M   'P 1'
#
loop_
_entity.id
_entity.type
_entity.pdbx_description
1 polymer ?
#
loop_
_entity_poly.entity_id
_entity_poly.type
_entity_poly.pdbx_seq_one_letter_code
_entity_poly.pdbx_strand_id
1 'polypeptide(L)'
;MNDDELLARLKSADPARTRLAPPPDIDRLVEATLNTDTALQSATAAVAATTAGWGRRHLVGLAAAGALLVLGGGVAGGIMANSGDGNGRSAATSTSAPTGALRLTAQGGSAKCVEPSPETLGSYPILFAGTVTSVKDATVTFHADEWFKGGGAKTVVLVSDTKVPETLTFSEGEHYIVGAKDGVVPPCGANGASPETIAKFRQAFGK
;
A
#
# COMPACT_ATOMS: atom_id res chain seq x y z
N MET A 1 23.90 34.39 21.72
CA MET A 1 22.51 34.58 21.26
C MET A 1 21.62 34.00 22.33
N ASN A 2 20.78 34.82 22.97
CA ASN A 2 19.84 34.40 24.01
C ASN A 2 18.43 34.25 23.41
N ASP A 3 17.51 33.65 24.17
CA ASP A 3 16.15 33.38 23.71
C ASP A 3 15.38 34.66 23.34
N ASP A 4 15.66 35.77 24.02
CA ASP A 4 15.03 37.07 23.73
C ASP A 4 15.49 37.64 22.38
N GLU A 5 16.77 37.50 22.05
CA GLU A 5 17.33 37.91 20.76
C GLU A 5 16.77 37.05 19.63
N LEU A 6 16.59 35.75 19.87
CA LEU A 6 16.00 34.82 18.92
C LEU A 6 14.51 35.10 18.70
N LEU A 7 13.76 35.39 19.77
CA LEU A 7 12.36 35.79 19.72
C LEU A 7 12.18 37.13 19.02
N ALA A 8 13.07 38.10 19.24
CA ALA A 8 13.05 39.38 18.56
C ALA A 8 13.28 39.22 17.04
N ARG A 9 14.24 38.38 16.65
CA ARG A 9 14.47 38.06 15.23
C ARG A 9 13.28 37.37 14.58
N LEU A 10 12.70 36.36 15.23
CA LEU A 10 11.48 35.68 14.75
C LEU A 10 10.32 36.66 14.58
N LYS A 11 10.08 37.54 15.56
CA LYS A 11 9.03 38.57 15.48
C LYS A 11 9.28 39.61 14.40
N SER A 12 10.54 39.92 14.09
CA SER A 12 10.91 40.87 13.03
C SER A 12 10.75 40.27 11.62
N ALA A 13 10.87 38.96 11.49
CA ALA A 13 10.73 38.23 10.23
C ALA A 13 9.29 37.75 9.98
N ASP A 14 8.36 37.99 10.90
CA ASP A 14 6.97 37.55 10.81
C ASP A 14 6.19 38.36 9.74
N PRO A 15 5.82 37.76 8.59
CA PRO A 15 5.08 38.44 7.53
C PRO A 15 3.64 38.80 7.95
N ALA A 16 3.10 38.16 9.00
CA ALA A 16 1.76 38.45 9.50
C ALA A 16 1.68 39.79 10.25
N ARG A 17 2.82 40.38 10.63
CA ARG A 17 2.87 41.71 11.27
C ARG A 17 2.81 42.87 10.29
N THR A 18 3.01 42.62 9.00
CA THR A 18 2.80 43.62 7.94
C THR A 18 1.31 43.84 7.72
N ARG A 19 0.70 44.75 8.51
CA ARG A 19 -0.70 45.23 8.32
C ARG A 19 -0.95 45.95 6.98
N LEU A 20 0.06 46.05 6.11
CA LEU A 20 0.05 46.77 4.84
C LEU A 20 0.25 45.87 3.61
N ALA A 21 0.17 44.55 3.75
CA ALA A 21 0.16 43.69 2.58
C ALA A 21 -1.11 43.98 1.75
N PRO A 22 -0.98 44.35 0.47
CA PRO A 22 -2.13 44.41 -0.43
C PRO A 22 -2.86 43.06 -0.41
N PRO A 23 -4.20 43.05 -0.54
CA PRO A 23 -4.93 41.80 -0.63
C PRO A 23 -4.34 40.95 -1.76
N PRO A 24 -4.15 39.64 -1.55
CA PRO A 24 -3.64 38.77 -2.59
C PRO A 24 -4.57 38.80 -3.79
N ASP A 25 -3.99 38.91 -4.98
CA ASP A 25 -4.71 38.73 -6.23
C ASP A 25 -5.03 37.24 -6.40
N ILE A 26 -6.26 36.88 -6.01
CA ILE A 26 -6.72 35.48 -6.00
C ILE A 26 -6.72 34.91 -7.41
N ASP A 27 -7.10 35.71 -8.41
CA ASP A 27 -7.17 35.26 -9.81
C ASP A 27 -5.77 34.92 -10.33
N ARG A 28 -4.79 35.78 -10.05
CA ARG A 28 -3.39 35.51 -10.39
C ARG A 28 -2.82 34.29 -9.65
N LEU A 29 -3.20 34.06 -8.39
CA LEU A 29 -2.74 32.90 -7.62
C LEU A 29 -3.36 31.59 -8.14
N VAL A 30 -4.64 31.62 -8.53
CA VAL A 30 -5.30 30.48 -9.15
C VAL A 30 -4.68 30.17 -10.51
N GLU A 31 -4.47 31.17 -11.36
CA GLU A 31 -3.75 30.97 -12.63
C GLU A 31 -2.33 30.46 -12.43
N ALA A 32 -1.57 31.00 -11.48
CA ALA A 32 -0.23 30.52 -11.19
C ALA A 32 -0.24 29.05 -10.77
N THR A 33 -1.21 28.63 -9.95
CA THR A 33 -1.35 27.23 -9.52
C THR A 33 -1.68 26.33 -10.71
N LEU A 34 -2.62 26.74 -11.56
CA LEU A 34 -3.02 25.98 -12.74
C LEU A 34 -1.93 25.90 -13.82
N ASN A 35 -1.09 26.92 -13.93
CA ASN A 35 -0.01 26.98 -14.93
C ASN A 35 1.34 26.41 -14.42
N THR A 36 1.46 26.11 -13.13
CA THR A 36 2.71 25.57 -12.55
C THR A 36 3.04 24.18 -13.08
N ASP A 37 2.05 23.30 -13.26
CA ASP A 37 2.25 21.99 -13.89
C ASP A 37 2.73 22.11 -15.34
N THR A 38 2.14 23.04 -16.10
CA THR A 38 2.51 23.31 -17.50
C THR A 38 3.97 23.77 -17.64
N ALA A 39 4.48 24.56 -16.69
CA ALA A 39 5.86 25.04 -16.69
C ALA A 39 6.87 23.91 -16.40
N LEU A 40 6.57 23.02 -15.45
CA LEU A 40 7.41 21.85 -15.13
C LEU A 40 7.43 20.83 -16.27
N GLN A 41 6.29 20.65 -16.94
CA GLN A 41 6.16 19.77 -18.11
C GLN A 41 6.92 20.34 -19.32
N SER A 42 6.89 21.66 -19.52
CA SER A 42 7.65 22.36 -20.57
C SER A 42 9.16 22.32 -20.32
N ALA A 43 9.61 22.44 -19.06
CA ALA A 43 11.02 22.27 -18.69
C ALA A 43 11.50 20.84 -18.93
N THR A 44 10.69 19.84 -18.60
CA THR A 44 10.99 18.42 -18.84
C THR A 44 11.06 18.11 -20.35
N ALA A 45 10.17 18.70 -21.16
CA ALA A 45 10.21 18.58 -22.61
C ALA A 45 11.45 19.25 -23.24
N ALA A 46 11.89 20.40 -22.72
CA ALA A 46 13.11 21.07 -23.17
C ALA A 46 14.41 20.27 -22.85
N VAL A 47 14.44 19.56 -21.72
CA VAL A 47 15.55 18.66 -21.35
C VAL A 47 15.52 17.36 -22.18
N ALA A 48 14.35 16.85 -22.54
CA ALA A 48 14.21 15.71 -23.46
C ALA A 48 14.63 16.06 -24.91
N ALA A 49 14.32 17.28 -25.37
CA ALA A 49 14.70 17.75 -26.71
C ALA A 49 16.23 17.99 -26.85
N THR A 50 16.90 18.38 -25.77
CA THR A 50 18.37 18.59 -25.76
C THR A 50 19.16 17.27 -25.66
N THR A 51 18.55 16.17 -25.21
CA THR A 51 19.19 14.85 -25.14
C THR A 51 18.97 13.98 -26.40
N ALA A 52 18.00 14.32 -27.26
CA ALA A 52 17.70 13.57 -28.49
C ALA A 52 18.61 13.91 -29.70
N GLY A 53 19.51 14.90 -29.58
CA GLY A 53 20.32 15.42 -30.68
C GLY A 53 21.69 14.76 -30.89
N TRP A 54 22.20 13.97 -29.94
CA TRP A 54 23.60 13.50 -29.96
C TRP A 54 23.71 12.03 -29.57
N GLY A 55 23.61 11.14 -30.56
CA GLY A 55 23.78 9.70 -30.29
C GLY A 55 23.48 8.75 -31.46
N ARG A 56 23.34 9.24 -32.69
CA ARG A 56 23.41 8.40 -33.89
C ARG A 56 24.86 8.29 -34.30
N ARG A 57 25.59 7.35 -33.68
CA ARG A 57 26.88 6.75 -34.09
C ARG A 57 27.44 6.01 -32.87
N HIS A 58 27.95 4.78 -33.06
CA HIS A 58 28.61 3.89 -32.08
C HIS A 58 27.62 3.01 -31.26
N LEU A 59 27.65 1.67 -31.21
CA LEU A 59 28.58 0.64 -31.67
C LEU A 59 27.82 -0.70 -31.81
N VAL A 60 28.21 -1.46 -32.84
CA VAL A 60 27.91 -2.88 -33.04
C VAL A 60 28.88 -3.71 -32.16
N GLY A 61 28.39 -4.79 -31.56
CA GLY A 61 29.18 -5.82 -30.84
C GLY A 61 28.50 -6.19 -29.51
N LEU A 62 28.41 -7.43 -29.04
CA LEU A 62 29.04 -8.70 -29.39
C LEU A 62 28.24 -9.83 -28.71
N ALA A 63 28.11 -10.97 -29.39
CA ALA A 63 27.48 -12.20 -28.89
C ALA A 63 28.48 -13.10 -28.14
N ALA A 64 28.02 -13.89 -27.15
CA ALA A 64 28.48 -15.24 -26.74
C ALA A 64 27.93 -15.54 -25.32
N ALA A 65 27.00 -16.48 -25.16
CA ALA A 65 27.19 -17.93 -24.95
C ALA A 65 27.61 -18.31 -23.52
N GLY A 66 26.77 -19.10 -22.85
CA GLY A 66 27.04 -19.71 -21.54
C GLY A 66 25.83 -20.51 -21.04
N ALA A 67 25.70 -21.75 -21.52
CA ALA A 67 24.68 -22.70 -21.12
C ALA A 67 25.14 -23.60 -19.96
N LEU A 68 24.14 -24.23 -19.32
CA LEU A 68 24.17 -25.42 -18.47
C LEU A 68 24.62 -25.27 -17.00
N LEU A 69 23.69 -25.58 -16.08
CA LEU A 69 23.74 -26.84 -15.32
C LEU A 69 22.35 -27.19 -14.76
N VAL A 70 21.89 -28.38 -15.14
CA VAL A 70 20.77 -29.15 -14.57
C VAL A 70 21.30 -29.94 -13.36
N LEU A 71 20.40 -30.26 -12.42
CA LEU A 71 20.38 -31.30 -11.36
C LEU A 71 19.87 -30.61 -10.08
N GLY A 72 18.75 -30.93 -9.45
CA GLY A 72 18.09 -32.22 -9.26
C GLY A 72 17.72 -32.30 -7.77
N GLY A 73 16.56 -32.88 -7.44
CA GLY A 73 16.24 -33.25 -6.05
C GLY A 73 15.04 -32.52 -5.46
N GLY A 74 13.89 -33.19 -5.47
CA GLY A 74 12.73 -32.79 -4.68
C GLY A 74 12.90 -33.11 -3.20
N VAL A 75 12.15 -32.40 -2.36
CA VAL A 75 11.74 -32.86 -1.04
C VAL A 75 10.32 -32.34 -0.80
N ALA A 76 9.37 -33.28 -0.72
CA ALA A 76 8.07 -33.06 -0.10
C ALA A 76 8.27 -33.09 1.43
N GLY A 77 7.64 -32.17 2.17
CA GLY A 77 7.74 -32.18 3.63
C GLY A 77 6.88 -31.12 4.32
N GLY A 78 5.67 -31.53 4.72
CA GLY A 78 5.06 -31.24 6.02
C GLY A 78 4.93 -29.78 6.50
N ILE A 79 3.70 -29.30 6.48
CA ILE A 79 3.22 -28.23 7.37
C ILE A 79 3.46 -28.66 8.83
N MET A 80 4.36 -27.98 9.54
CA MET A 80 4.39 -28.02 11.00
C MET A 80 3.64 -26.81 11.54
N ALA A 81 2.50 -27.06 12.18
CA ALA A 81 1.89 -26.13 13.11
C ALA A 81 2.76 -26.08 14.37
N ASN A 82 3.40 -24.94 14.62
CA ASN A 82 4.09 -24.69 15.87
C ASN A 82 3.09 -24.11 16.88
N SER A 83 2.74 -24.90 17.89
CA SER A 83 2.08 -24.45 19.12
C SER A 83 3.13 -24.40 20.25
N GLY A 84 3.15 -23.30 21.00
CA GLY A 84 3.98 -23.08 22.19
C GLY A 84 4.58 -21.67 22.16
N ASP A 85 3.99 -20.65 22.78
CA ASP A 85 3.84 -20.33 24.21
C ASP A 85 4.84 -19.24 24.66
N GLY A 86 4.28 -18.14 25.20
CA GLY A 86 4.95 -17.04 25.91
C GLY A 86 5.53 -15.94 25.00
N ASN A 87 5.24 -14.64 25.12
CA ASN A 87 5.05 -13.82 26.32
C ASN A 87 4.21 -12.55 25.99
N GLY A 88 3.20 -12.27 26.82
CA GLY A 88 2.70 -10.92 27.13
C GLY A 88 2.29 -9.99 25.99
N ARG A 89 1.06 -10.16 25.45
CA ARG A 89 0.26 -9.08 24.83
C ARG A 89 -1.21 -9.36 25.11
N SER A 90 -1.92 -8.32 25.52
CA SER A 90 -3.27 -8.27 26.07
C SER A 90 -4.25 -9.30 25.50
N ALA A 91 -4.98 -9.97 26.39
CA ALA A 91 -6.10 -10.83 26.05
C ALA A 91 -7.19 -10.04 25.30
N ALA A 92 -7.11 -10.03 23.98
CA ALA A 92 -8.27 -9.80 23.14
C ALA A 92 -9.17 -11.04 23.29
N THR A 93 -10.41 -10.83 23.74
CA THR A 93 -11.46 -11.84 23.83
C THR A 93 -11.45 -12.67 22.56
N SER A 94 -10.99 -13.91 22.68
CA SER A 94 -10.80 -14.80 21.53
C SER A 94 -12.17 -15.26 21.06
N THR A 95 -12.73 -14.56 20.09
CA THR A 95 -13.86 -15.09 19.34
C THR A 95 -13.35 -16.30 18.55
N SER A 96 -13.82 -17.49 18.93
CA SER A 96 -13.48 -18.74 18.27
C SER A 96 -13.94 -18.67 16.81
N ALA A 97 -12.99 -18.52 15.87
CA ALA A 97 -13.27 -18.60 14.45
C ALA A 97 -13.84 -19.99 14.10
N PRO A 98 -14.72 -20.08 13.09
CA PRO A 98 -15.22 -21.35 12.60
C PRO A 98 -14.08 -22.31 12.22
N THR A 99 -14.31 -23.61 12.39
CA THR A 99 -13.36 -24.64 11.93
C THR A 99 -13.12 -24.49 10.43
N GLY A 100 -11.84 -24.40 10.02
CA GLY A 100 -11.46 -24.22 8.61
C GLY A 100 -11.40 -22.76 8.14
N ALA A 101 -11.66 -21.77 9.00
CA ALA A 101 -11.44 -20.37 8.66
C ALA A 101 -9.95 -20.03 8.59
N LEU A 102 -9.55 -19.24 7.60
CA LEU A 102 -8.21 -18.65 7.56
C LEU A 102 -8.13 -17.53 8.58
N ARG A 103 -7.10 -17.55 9.43
CA ARG A 103 -6.87 -16.50 10.43
C ARG A 103 -5.75 -15.57 9.96
N LEU A 104 -6.04 -14.27 9.99
CA LEU A 104 -5.11 -13.21 9.64
C LEU A 104 -5.05 -12.16 10.75
N THR A 105 -4.00 -11.35 10.76
CA THR A 105 -3.87 -10.19 11.65
C THR A 105 -3.45 -8.97 10.84
N ALA A 106 -4.17 -7.85 11.00
CA ALA A 106 -3.79 -6.59 10.42
C ALA A 106 -2.67 -5.95 11.25
N GLN A 107 -1.67 -5.45 10.55
CA GLN A 107 -0.58 -4.70 11.13
C GLN A 107 -0.82 -3.21 10.88
N GLY A 108 -0.77 -2.39 11.94
CA GLY A 108 -0.67 -0.94 11.80
C GLY A 108 0.76 -0.48 11.53
N GLY A 109 0.95 0.79 11.18
CA GLY A 109 2.28 1.34 10.95
C GLY A 109 2.26 2.66 10.20
N SER A 110 3.37 3.41 10.25
CA SER A 110 3.45 4.77 9.70
C SER A 110 3.88 4.83 8.23
N ALA A 111 3.53 3.84 7.43
CA ALA A 111 3.94 3.77 6.02
C ALA A 111 3.08 4.68 5.14
N LYS A 112 3.66 5.22 4.07
CA LYS A 112 2.90 5.85 2.99
C LYS A 112 2.46 4.77 2.00
N CYS A 113 1.16 4.64 1.79
CA CYS A 113 0.62 3.65 0.87
C CYS A 113 0.76 4.12 -0.58
N VAL A 114 1.18 3.19 -1.43
CA VAL A 114 0.97 3.28 -2.89
C VAL A 114 -0.44 2.82 -3.21
N GLU A 115 -0.98 3.29 -4.33
CA GLU A 115 -2.29 2.81 -4.80
C GLU A 115 -2.26 1.29 -5.01
N PRO A 116 -3.26 0.56 -4.51
CA PRO A 116 -3.36 -0.88 -4.68
C PRO A 116 -3.69 -1.22 -6.13
N SER A 117 -2.86 -2.05 -6.74
CA SER A 117 -3.04 -2.55 -8.10
C SER A 117 -2.75 -4.05 -8.14
N PRO A 118 -3.13 -4.76 -9.22
CA PRO A 118 -2.77 -6.17 -9.38
C PRO A 118 -1.26 -6.41 -9.30
N GLU A 119 -0.44 -5.47 -9.78
CA GLU A 119 1.01 -5.54 -9.73
C GLU A 119 1.54 -5.38 -8.29
N THR A 120 1.03 -4.39 -7.53
CA THR A 120 1.52 -4.10 -6.17
C THR A 120 1.03 -5.13 -5.16
N LEU A 121 -0.22 -5.57 -5.24
CA LEU A 121 -0.75 -6.62 -4.36
C LEU A 121 -0.42 -8.04 -4.84
N GLY A 122 -0.09 -8.20 -6.13
CA GLY A 122 0.27 -9.49 -6.72
C GLY A 122 1.55 -10.10 -6.16
N SER A 123 2.39 -9.34 -5.45
CA SER A 123 3.57 -9.89 -4.76
C SER A 123 3.21 -10.71 -3.52
N TYR A 124 2.04 -10.52 -2.92
CA TYR A 124 1.65 -11.25 -1.71
C TYR A 124 1.31 -12.72 -2.05
N PRO A 125 1.72 -13.70 -1.22
CA PRO A 125 1.43 -15.11 -1.46
C PRO A 125 -0.06 -15.46 -1.28
N ILE A 126 -0.76 -14.72 -0.42
CA ILE A 126 -2.20 -14.81 -0.21
C ILE A 126 -2.84 -13.54 -0.76
N LEU A 127 -3.83 -13.67 -1.64
CA LEU A 127 -4.57 -12.55 -2.22
C LEU A 127 -6.00 -12.98 -2.56
N PHE A 128 -6.98 -12.28 -2.01
CA PHE A 128 -8.40 -12.56 -2.26
C PHE A 128 -9.24 -11.28 -2.34
N ALA A 129 -10.36 -11.35 -3.06
CA ALA A 129 -11.48 -10.43 -2.90
C ALA A 129 -12.50 -11.06 -1.94
N GLY A 130 -13.04 -10.25 -1.02
CA GLY A 130 -14.03 -10.72 -0.05
C GLY A 130 -14.94 -9.62 0.44
N THR A 131 -16.11 -10.06 0.92
CA THR A 131 -17.14 -9.21 1.50
C THR A 131 -17.10 -9.32 3.01
N VAL A 132 -17.10 -8.19 3.72
CA VAL A 132 -17.17 -8.19 5.19
C VAL A 132 -18.57 -8.61 5.62
N THR A 133 -18.67 -9.71 6.37
CA THR A 133 -19.94 -10.22 6.89
C THR A 133 -20.19 -9.87 8.34
N SER A 134 -19.16 -9.43 9.08
CA SER A 134 -19.32 -8.96 10.46
C SER A 134 -18.09 -8.18 10.93
N VAL A 135 -18.32 -7.11 11.68
CA VAL A 135 -17.28 -6.40 12.44
C VAL A 135 -17.67 -6.41 13.92
N LYS A 136 -16.87 -7.05 14.77
CA LYS A 136 -17.09 -7.13 16.23
C LYS A 136 -15.79 -6.82 16.96
N ASP A 137 -15.79 -5.72 17.71
CA ASP A 137 -14.59 -5.20 18.37
C ASP A 137 -13.41 -5.09 17.38
N ALA A 138 -12.31 -5.80 17.64
CA ALA A 138 -11.14 -5.88 16.76
C ALA A 138 -11.19 -7.08 15.80
N THR A 139 -12.32 -7.77 15.65
CA THR A 139 -12.44 -8.95 14.78
C THR A 139 -13.34 -8.64 13.59
N VAL A 140 -12.78 -8.80 12.40
CA VAL A 140 -13.48 -8.65 11.11
C VAL A 140 -13.60 -10.02 10.47
N THR A 141 -14.82 -10.39 10.06
CA THR A 141 -15.07 -11.63 9.35
C THR A 141 -15.42 -11.33 7.90
N PHE A 142 -14.74 -12.01 6.98
CA PHE A 142 -15.02 -11.95 5.56
C PHE A 142 -15.59 -13.28 5.07
N HIS A 143 -16.52 -13.18 4.13
CA HIS A 143 -16.73 -14.21 3.13
C HIS A 143 -15.72 -14.00 2.00
N ALA A 144 -14.90 -15.00 1.71
CA ALA A 144 -13.97 -14.94 0.59
C ALA A 144 -14.73 -15.26 -0.70
N ASP A 145 -14.96 -14.24 -1.52
CA ASP A 145 -15.70 -14.35 -2.76
C ASP A 145 -14.84 -14.97 -3.85
N GLU A 146 -13.56 -14.59 -3.88
CA GLU A 146 -12.65 -15.02 -4.92
C GLU A 146 -11.18 -15.03 -4.48
N TRP A 147 -10.47 -16.12 -4.78
CA TRP A 147 -9.04 -16.25 -4.51
C TRP A 147 -8.22 -16.00 -5.78
N PHE A 148 -7.41 -14.94 -5.76
CA PHE A 148 -6.45 -14.65 -6.83
C PHE A 148 -5.14 -15.39 -6.63
N LYS A 149 -4.68 -15.51 -5.37
CA LYS A 149 -3.46 -16.25 -5.01
C LYS A 149 -3.63 -16.97 -3.67
N GLY A 150 -3.10 -18.19 -3.63
CA GLY A 150 -3.09 -19.03 -2.44
C GLY A 150 -4.50 -19.28 -1.88
N GLY A 151 -4.55 -19.77 -0.64
CA GLY A 151 -5.79 -19.93 0.10
C GLY A 151 -6.80 -20.91 -0.52
N GLY A 152 -8.06 -20.71 -0.17
CA GLY A 152 -9.18 -21.61 -0.50
C GLY A 152 -10.24 -21.72 0.61
N ALA A 153 -10.02 -21.07 1.75
CA ALA A 153 -11.01 -20.96 2.80
C ALA A 153 -12.19 -20.09 2.34
N LYS A 154 -13.42 -20.46 2.71
CA LYS A 154 -14.61 -19.63 2.45
C LYS A 154 -14.77 -18.48 3.43
N THR A 155 -14.20 -18.66 4.62
CA THR A 155 -14.27 -17.66 5.70
C THR A 155 -12.87 -17.24 6.08
N VAL A 156 -12.66 -15.93 6.18
CA VAL A 156 -11.42 -15.34 6.67
C VAL A 156 -11.75 -14.51 7.91
N VAL A 157 -11.03 -14.75 9.00
CA VAL A 157 -11.14 -13.96 10.23
C VAL A 157 -9.88 -13.15 10.38
N LEU A 158 -10.03 -11.82 10.35
CA LEU A 158 -8.96 -10.85 10.46
C LEU A 158 -9.07 -10.15 11.81
N VAL A 159 -8.02 -10.20 12.61
CA VAL A 159 -7.90 -9.35 13.79
C VAL A 159 -7.33 -8.01 13.37
N SER A 160 -8.06 -6.92 13.58
CA SER A 160 -7.68 -5.55 13.27
C SER A 160 -7.90 -4.65 14.50
N ASP A 161 -6.84 -4.41 15.28
CA ASP A 161 -6.90 -3.57 16.48
C ASP A 161 -6.79 -2.09 16.11
N THR A 162 -7.92 -1.40 16.09
CA THR A 162 -8.01 0.03 15.76
C THR A 162 -7.36 0.95 16.80
N LYS A 163 -6.94 0.42 17.96
CA LYS A 163 -6.13 1.17 18.94
C LYS A 163 -4.69 1.34 18.47
N VAL A 164 -4.22 0.50 17.55
CA VAL A 164 -2.91 0.64 16.90
C VAL A 164 -3.08 1.66 15.76
N PRO A 165 -2.32 2.77 15.75
CA PRO A 165 -2.40 3.78 14.70
C PRO A 165 -2.24 3.18 13.30
N GLU A 166 -2.98 3.73 12.33
CA GLU A 166 -2.90 3.35 10.92
C GLU A 166 -3.25 1.88 10.65
N THR A 167 -3.98 1.23 11.57
CA THR A 167 -4.52 -0.11 11.33
C THR A 167 -5.79 0.00 10.49
N LEU A 168 -5.93 -0.93 9.54
CA LEU A 168 -7.02 -0.93 8.58
C LEU A 168 -8.40 -1.08 9.25
N THR A 169 -9.33 -0.20 8.88
CA THR A 169 -10.73 -0.27 9.30
C THR A 169 -11.61 -0.87 8.21
N PHE A 170 -12.63 -1.61 8.62
CA PHE A 170 -13.52 -2.33 7.72
C PHE A 170 -14.97 -2.03 8.07
N SER A 171 -15.84 -2.04 7.05
CA SER A 171 -17.27 -1.82 7.19
C SER A 171 -18.03 -3.06 6.78
N GLU A 172 -19.04 -3.45 7.54
CA GLU A 172 -19.89 -4.59 7.23
C GLU A 172 -20.66 -4.37 5.92
N GLY A 173 -20.75 -5.40 5.08
CA GLY A 173 -21.36 -5.36 3.75
C GLY A 173 -20.45 -4.86 2.64
N GLU A 174 -19.31 -4.24 2.96
CA GLU A 174 -18.37 -3.70 1.96
C GLU A 174 -17.41 -4.77 1.40
N HIS A 175 -16.94 -4.51 0.18
CA HIS A 175 -16.03 -5.39 -0.55
C HIS A 175 -14.59 -4.89 -0.46
N TYR A 176 -13.65 -5.82 -0.28
CA TYR A 176 -12.23 -5.51 -0.16
C TYR A 176 -11.39 -6.49 -0.97
N ILE A 177 -10.23 -6.02 -1.43
CA ILE A 177 -9.13 -6.89 -1.84
C ILE A 177 -8.12 -6.91 -0.69
N VAL A 178 -7.69 -8.11 -0.32
CA VAL A 178 -6.82 -8.37 0.84
C VAL A 178 -5.64 -9.22 0.41
N GLY A 179 -4.45 -8.62 0.49
CA GLY A 179 -3.15 -9.27 0.34
C GLY A 179 -2.54 -9.55 1.72
N ALA A 180 -2.01 -10.76 1.89
CA ALA A 180 -1.37 -11.17 3.13
C ALA A 180 -0.11 -12.00 2.89
N LYS A 181 0.79 -11.93 3.85
CA LYS A 181 2.01 -12.75 3.94
C LYS A 181 2.20 -13.20 5.38
N ASP A 182 2.54 -14.47 5.57
CA ASP A 182 2.85 -15.05 6.88
C ASP A 182 1.74 -14.82 7.93
N GLY A 183 0.47 -14.87 7.51
CA GLY A 183 -0.70 -14.62 8.37
C GLY A 183 -0.95 -13.15 8.69
N VAL A 184 -0.20 -12.23 8.11
CA VAL A 184 -0.27 -10.79 8.38
C VAL A 184 -0.74 -10.01 7.15
N VAL A 185 -1.66 -9.08 7.36
CA VAL A 185 -2.07 -8.05 6.40
C VAL A 185 -1.31 -6.76 6.74
N PRO A 186 -0.40 -6.27 5.89
CA PRO A 186 0.35 -5.04 6.16
C PRO A 186 -0.54 -3.78 6.09
N PRO A 187 -0.06 -2.59 6.53
CA PRO A 187 -0.85 -1.35 6.61
C PRO A 187 -1.50 -0.87 5.29
N CYS A 188 -1.06 -1.38 4.14
CA CYS A 188 -1.64 -1.09 2.82
C CYS A 188 -2.10 -2.36 2.09
N GLY A 189 -2.09 -3.49 2.79
CA GLY A 189 -2.36 -4.80 2.23
C GLY A 189 -3.83 -5.07 1.96
N ALA A 190 -4.75 -4.24 2.47
CA ALA A 190 -6.16 -4.36 2.14
C ALA A 190 -6.81 -3.01 1.88
N ASN A 191 -7.70 -2.99 0.90
CA ASN A 191 -8.34 -1.77 0.41
C ASN A 191 -9.76 -2.07 -0.08
N GLY A 192 -10.65 -1.09 0.07
CA GLY A 192 -12.01 -1.18 -0.47
C GLY A 192 -11.95 -1.38 -1.99
N ALA A 193 -12.81 -2.24 -2.51
CA ALA A 193 -12.75 -2.66 -3.91
C ALA A 193 -14.10 -2.52 -4.58
N SER A 194 -14.16 -1.61 -5.56
CA SER A 194 -15.32 -1.51 -6.45
C SER A 194 -15.41 -2.73 -7.38
N PRO A 195 -16.58 -3.01 -7.98
CA PRO A 195 -16.71 -4.06 -8.99
C PRO A 195 -15.71 -3.93 -10.15
N GLU A 196 -15.40 -2.71 -10.57
CA GLU A 196 -14.38 -2.43 -11.59
C GLU A 196 -12.98 -2.82 -11.11
N THR A 197 -12.64 -2.51 -9.86
CA THR A 197 -11.35 -2.90 -9.26
C THR A 197 -11.21 -4.42 -9.23
N ILE A 198 -12.24 -5.13 -8.77
CA ILE A 198 -12.24 -6.60 -8.74
C ILE A 198 -12.09 -7.16 -10.16
N ALA A 199 -12.77 -6.58 -11.16
CA ALA A 199 -12.64 -7.02 -12.55
C ALA A 199 -11.20 -6.86 -13.10
N LYS A 200 -10.49 -5.78 -12.74
CA LYS A 200 -9.06 -5.61 -13.09
C LYS A 200 -8.19 -6.72 -12.49
N PHE A 201 -8.44 -7.09 -11.24
CA PHE A 201 -7.74 -8.21 -10.60
C PHE A 201 -8.07 -9.56 -11.27
N ARG A 202 -9.35 -9.83 -11.60
CA ARG A 202 -9.72 -11.05 -12.35
C ARG A 202 -8.95 -11.16 -13.66
N GLN A 203 -8.94 -10.09 -14.44
CA GLN A 203 -8.20 -10.04 -15.70
C GLN A 203 -6.71 -10.32 -15.51
N ALA A 204 -6.08 -9.69 -14.51
CA ALA A 204 -4.65 -9.87 -14.25
C ALA A 204 -4.27 -11.29 -13.80
N PHE A 205 -5.18 -11.99 -13.10
CA PHE A 205 -4.95 -13.34 -12.58
C PHE A 205 -5.62 -14.46 -13.39
N GLY A 206 -6.26 -14.14 -14.51
CA GLY A 206 -6.92 -15.11 -15.40
C GLY A 206 -8.11 -15.82 -14.75
N LYS A 207 -8.95 -15.07 -14.03
CA LYS A 207 -10.15 -15.57 -13.35
C LYS A 207 -11.44 -15.15 -14.06
#